data_AF-A0A4U2Y8K6-F1
#
_entry.id   AF-A0A4U2Y8K6-F1
#
_cell.length_a   1.000
_cell.length_b   1.000
_cell.length_c   1.000
_cell.angle_alpha   90.00
_cell.angle_beta   90.00
_cell.angle_gamma   90.00
#
_symmetry.space_group_name_H-M   'P 1'
#
loop_
_entity.id
_entity.type
_entity.pdbx_description
1 polymer ?
#
loop_
_entity_poly.entity_id
_entity_poly.type
_entity_poly.pdbx_seq_one_letter_code
_entity_poly.pdbx_strand_id
1 'polypeptide(L)'
;MSKSEMKDTGYISHINCSMPEPPIQVGYGETDLSAMAKKYRIENKAFDLRNLVVAEIEGDGVRTLIVFESTKRTEVRPSGKVKDKNVHSETVLYEDKIFSEKNGQTYVVHRVYKEPCILGGHNCKDLLATKFPDAEVTDSK
;
A
#
# COMPACT_ATOMS: atom_id res chain seq x y z
N MET A 1 -52.85 47.00 3.73
CA MET A 1 -51.62 46.65 4.47
C MET A 1 -51.90 45.31 5.15
N SER A 2 -51.12 44.24 5.06
CA SER A 2 -49.84 43.98 4.36
C SER A 2 -49.82 42.46 3.99
N LYS A 3 -49.29 41.99 2.85
CA LYS A 3 -47.91 41.43 2.66
C LYS A 3 -47.20 41.02 3.97
N SER A 4 -46.58 39.86 4.13
CA SER A 4 -46.35 38.66 3.27
C SER A 4 -45.99 37.49 4.25
N GLU A 5 -45.34 36.36 3.98
CA GLU A 5 -44.51 35.84 2.88
C GLU A 5 -44.34 34.30 3.04
N MET A 6 -44.14 33.52 1.97
CA MET A 6 -43.59 32.15 2.07
C MET A 6 -42.06 32.22 2.03
N LYS A 7 -41.35 31.41 2.83
CA LYS A 7 -39.90 31.18 2.67
C LYS A 7 -39.51 29.73 2.92
N ASP A 8 -39.14 29.04 1.85
CA ASP A 8 -38.33 27.83 1.89
C ASP A 8 -36.89 28.18 2.28
N THR A 9 -36.44 27.69 3.44
CA THR A 9 -35.02 27.45 3.78
C THR A 9 -34.97 26.28 4.77
N GLY A 10 -34.01 25.37 4.72
CA GLY A 10 -32.95 25.16 3.72
C GLY A 10 -32.17 23.89 4.05
N TYR A 11 -31.69 23.19 3.03
CA TYR A 11 -31.06 21.87 3.16
C TYR A 11 -29.64 21.99 3.77
N ILE A 12 -29.40 21.42 4.94
CA ILE A 12 -28.05 20.99 5.36
C ILE A 12 -28.16 19.58 5.93
N SER A 13 -27.83 18.58 5.12
CA SER A 13 -27.47 17.26 5.62
C SER A 13 -26.14 17.36 6.38
N HIS A 14 -26.12 16.98 7.65
CA HIS A 14 -24.88 16.69 8.36
C HIS A 14 -24.25 15.42 7.78
N ILE A 15 -23.56 15.60 6.66
CA ILE A 15 -22.64 14.59 6.12
C ILE A 15 -21.53 14.46 7.16
N ASN A 16 -21.49 13.32 7.86
CA ASN A 16 -20.33 12.93 8.63
C ASN A 16 -19.19 12.66 7.64
N CYS A 17 -18.47 13.71 7.26
CA CYS A 17 -17.13 13.60 6.70
C CYS A 17 -16.19 13.10 7.81
N SER A 18 -16.28 11.80 8.12
CA SER A 18 -15.19 11.07 8.75
C SER A 18 -13.98 11.21 7.83
N MET A 19 -13.09 12.15 8.15
CA MET A 19 -11.78 12.16 7.51
C MET A 19 -11.12 10.81 7.82
N PRO A 20 -10.46 10.15 6.84
CA PRO A 20 -9.72 8.93 7.13
C PRO A 20 -8.70 9.22 8.22
N GLU A 21 -8.69 8.41 9.27
CA GLU A 21 -7.74 8.57 10.36
C GLU A 21 -6.31 8.36 9.81
N PRO A 22 -5.33 9.19 10.22
CA PRO A 22 -3.98 9.06 9.70
C PRO A 22 -3.42 7.67 10.05
N PRO A 23 -2.83 6.92 9.09
CA PRO A 23 -2.51 5.52 9.28
C PRO A 23 -1.53 5.33 10.45
N ILE A 24 -1.91 4.45 11.38
CA ILE A 24 -1.22 4.26 12.65
C ILE A 24 0.18 3.70 12.42
N GLN A 25 1.22 4.47 12.77
CA GLN A 25 2.61 4.02 12.65
C GLN A 25 3.01 3.20 13.87
N VAL A 26 2.75 1.90 13.82
CA VAL A 26 3.12 0.95 14.89
C VAL A 26 4.64 0.72 14.91
N GLY A 27 5.19 0.48 16.11
CA GLY A 27 6.62 0.32 16.33
C GLY A 27 7.18 -1.05 15.90
N TYR A 28 8.46 -1.06 15.52
CA TYR A 28 9.16 -2.27 15.12
C TYR A 28 9.41 -3.23 16.30
N GLY A 29 8.84 -4.43 16.24
CA GLY A 29 9.15 -5.50 17.19
C GLY A 29 8.00 -6.47 17.45
N GLU A 30 6.78 -5.95 17.53
CA GLU A 30 5.64 -6.65 18.14
C GLU A 30 4.55 -7.09 17.14
N THR A 31 4.64 -6.67 15.87
CA THR A 31 3.66 -7.05 14.83
C THR A 31 4.00 -8.38 14.16
N ASP A 32 2.96 -9.17 13.91
CA ASP A 32 2.92 -10.41 13.12
C ASP A 32 3.58 -10.24 11.74
N LEU A 33 3.30 -9.14 11.05
CA LEU A 33 3.90 -8.77 9.77
C LEU A 33 5.44 -8.67 9.84
N SER A 34 5.97 -8.05 10.90
CA SER A 34 7.42 -7.93 11.11
C SER A 34 8.08 -9.27 11.49
N ALA A 35 7.33 -10.16 12.15
CA ALA A 35 7.79 -11.53 12.42
C ALA A 35 7.79 -12.39 11.15
N MET A 36 6.78 -12.24 10.29
CA MET A 36 6.71 -12.91 8.98
C MET A 36 7.88 -12.51 8.07
N ALA A 37 8.23 -11.22 8.02
CA ALA A 37 9.39 -10.71 7.28
C ALA A 37 10.70 -11.41 7.70
N LYS A 38 10.97 -11.44 9.01
CA LYS A 38 12.16 -12.10 9.59
C LYS A 38 12.19 -13.58 9.27
N LYS A 39 11.05 -14.27 9.45
CA LYS A 39 10.88 -15.69 9.14
C LYS A 39 11.17 -15.97 7.65
N TYR A 40 10.57 -15.18 6.74
CA TYR A 40 10.73 -15.33 5.30
C TYR A 40 12.20 -15.19 4.86
N ARG A 41 12.93 -14.20 5.41
CA ARG A 41 14.38 -14.04 5.13
C ARG A 41 15.20 -15.26 5.56
N ILE A 42 14.90 -15.84 6.73
CA ILE A 42 15.59 -17.03 7.25
C ILE A 42 15.30 -18.24 6.36
N GLU A 43 14.03 -18.51 6.05
CA GLU A 43 13.60 -19.69 5.28
C GLU A 43 14.12 -19.67 3.83
N ASN A 44 14.05 -18.52 3.16
CA ASN A 44 14.49 -18.36 1.77
C ASN A 44 15.99 -18.03 1.63
N LYS A 45 16.72 -17.90 2.75
CA LYS A 45 18.12 -17.42 2.80
C LYS A 45 18.32 -16.07 2.10
N ALA A 46 17.29 -15.23 2.12
CA ALA A 46 17.30 -13.89 1.54
C ALA A 46 18.08 -12.94 2.47
N PHE A 47 19.40 -13.09 2.47
CA PHE A 47 20.36 -12.26 3.21
C PHE A 47 20.97 -11.14 2.36
N ASP A 48 20.58 -11.03 1.08
CA ASP A 48 20.95 -9.91 0.23
C ASP A 48 20.04 -8.68 0.47
N LEU A 49 20.47 -7.55 -0.07
CA LEU A 49 19.85 -6.24 0.12
C LEU A 49 18.60 -6.02 -0.77
N ARG A 50 17.86 -7.09 -1.11
CA ARG A 50 16.50 -6.97 -1.63
C ARG A 50 15.62 -6.44 -0.50
N ASN A 51 14.96 -5.29 -0.69
CA ASN A 51 13.89 -4.87 0.23
C ASN A 51 12.68 -5.79 0.04
N LEU A 52 11.97 -6.10 1.11
CA LEU A 52 10.64 -6.73 1.06
C LEU A 52 9.56 -5.86 1.72
N VAL A 53 8.32 -6.13 1.31
CA VAL A 53 7.08 -5.67 1.96
C VAL A 53 6.30 -6.90 2.41
N VAL A 54 5.64 -6.83 3.55
CA VAL A 54 4.61 -7.80 3.95
C VAL A 54 3.30 -7.06 4.10
N ALA A 55 2.24 -7.53 3.44
CA ALA A 55 0.93 -6.89 3.49
C ALA A 55 -0.15 -7.86 3.98
N GLU A 56 -1.08 -7.35 4.80
CA GLU A 56 -2.36 -7.98 5.07
C GLU A 56 -3.37 -7.55 4.00
N ILE A 57 -3.77 -8.51 3.17
CA ILE A 57 -4.67 -8.32 2.03
C ILE A 57 -5.94 -9.12 2.26
N GLU A 58 -7.08 -8.46 2.15
CA GLU A 58 -8.41 -9.08 2.09
C GLU A 58 -8.84 -9.18 0.62
N GLY A 59 -8.90 -10.41 0.13
CA GLY A 59 -9.35 -10.75 -1.22
C GLY A 59 -10.61 -11.61 -1.16
N ASP A 60 -11.69 -11.12 -1.73
CA ASP A 60 -13.01 -11.78 -1.81
C ASP A 60 -13.52 -12.29 -0.44
N GLY A 61 -13.28 -11.48 0.60
CA GLY A 61 -13.64 -11.74 2.01
C GLY A 61 -12.64 -12.60 2.80
N VAL A 62 -11.54 -13.03 2.17
CA VAL A 62 -10.49 -13.84 2.81
C VAL A 62 -9.25 -12.99 3.09
N ARG A 63 -8.88 -12.86 4.37
CA ARG A 63 -7.61 -12.22 4.77
C ARG A 63 -6.42 -13.15 4.64
N THR A 64 -5.35 -12.63 4.06
CA THR A 64 -4.07 -13.33 3.87
C THR A 64 -2.91 -12.39 4.18
N LEU A 65 -1.77 -12.96 4.60
CA LEU A 65 -0.50 -12.22 4.69
C LEU A 65 0.38 -12.63 3.50
N ILE A 66 0.84 -11.66 2.71
CA ILE A 66 1.64 -11.91 1.49
C ILE A 66 2.95 -11.13 1.56
N VAL A 67 4.04 -11.77 1.14
CA VAL A 67 5.39 -11.17 1.06
C VAL A 67 5.71 -10.80 -0.38
N PHE A 68 6.10 -9.55 -0.60
CA PHE A 68 6.49 -9.00 -1.89
C PHE A 68 7.98 -8.64 -1.87
N GLU A 69 8.79 -9.32 -2.69
CA GLU A 69 10.20 -8.96 -2.88
C GLU A 69 10.36 -7.82 -3.91
N SER A 70 11.43 -7.03 -3.74
CA SER A 70 11.95 -6.17 -4.80
C SER A 70 12.57 -7.02 -5.92
N THR A 71 12.06 -6.88 -7.15
CA THR A 71 12.46 -7.69 -8.32
C THR A 71 13.38 -6.93 -9.26
N LYS A 72 14.07 -7.65 -10.16
CA LYS A 72 14.77 -7.06 -11.31
C LYS A 72 13.98 -7.36 -12.58
N ARG A 73 13.77 -6.34 -13.41
CA ARG A 73 13.09 -6.45 -14.70
C ARG A 73 13.92 -5.79 -15.79
N THR A 74 13.93 -6.42 -16.95
CA THR A 74 14.67 -5.95 -18.12
C THR A 74 13.77 -5.04 -18.97
N GLU A 75 14.08 -3.74 -18.99
CA GLU A 75 13.33 -2.72 -19.75
C GLU A 75 13.96 -2.55 -21.14
N VAL A 76 13.21 -2.88 -22.20
CA VAL A 76 13.60 -2.60 -23.59
C VAL A 76 13.08 -1.22 -23.97
N ARG A 77 13.98 -0.27 -24.24
CA ARG A 77 13.61 1.09 -24.65
C ARG A 77 13.16 1.12 -26.12
N PRO A 78 12.37 2.14 -26.54
CA PRO A 78 12.00 2.33 -27.95
C PRO A 78 13.19 2.44 -28.93
N SER A 79 14.40 2.74 -28.41
CA SER A 79 15.66 2.74 -29.15
C SER A 79 16.37 1.38 -29.22
N GLY A 80 15.69 0.27 -28.90
CA GLY A 80 16.23 -1.09 -28.85
C GLY A 80 17.21 -1.35 -27.70
N LYS A 81 17.60 -0.33 -26.93
CA LYS A 81 18.53 -0.46 -25.81
C LYS A 81 17.86 -1.15 -24.62
N VAL A 82 18.41 -2.29 -24.25
CA VAL A 82 18.06 -3.08 -23.08
C VAL A 82 18.71 -2.47 -21.83
N LYS A 83 17.96 -2.35 -20.72
CA LYS A 83 18.51 -1.98 -19.40
C LYS A 83 17.77 -2.70 -18.28
N ASP A 84 18.51 -3.30 -17.34
CA ASP A 84 17.91 -3.81 -16.11
C ASP A 84 17.51 -2.70 -15.14
N LYS A 85 16.37 -2.91 -14.48
CA LYS A 85 15.70 -1.98 -13.59
C LYS A 85 15.27 -2.73 -12.33
N ASN A 86 15.69 -2.22 -11.17
CA ASN A 86 15.14 -2.68 -9.89
C ASN A 86 13.70 -2.15 -9.77
N VAL A 87 12.75 -3.02 -9.46
CA VAL A 87 11.36 -2.69 -9.14
C VAL A 87 11.18 -2.95 -7.65
N HIS A 88 10.71 -1.95 -6.92
CA HIS A 88 10.60 -2.01 -5.47
C HIS A 88 9.39 -2.85 -5.05
N SER A 89 9.51 -3.52 -3.91
CA SER A 89 8.44 -4.31 -3.26
C SER A 89 7.09 -3.59 -3.17
N GLU A 90 7.08 -2.29 -2.86
CA GLU A 90 5.89 -1.43 -2.80
C GLU A 90 5.23 -1.26 -4.18
N THR A 91 6.02 -1.29 -5.26
CA THR A 91 5.52 -1.27 -6.64
C THR A 91 4.97 -2.62 -7.05
N VAL A 92 5.57 -3.73 -6.62
CA VAL A 92 5.05 -5.08 -6.88
C VAL A 92 3.69 -5.27 -6.21
N LEU A 93 3.52 -4.84 -4.94
CA LEU A 93 2.23 -4.80 -4.24
C LEU A 93 1.16 -3.98 -5.00
N TYR A 94 1.53 -2.84 -5.57
CA TYR A 94 0.60 -2.01 -6.35
C TYR A 94 0.24 -2.62 -7.72
N GLU A 95 1.17 -3.31 -8.37
CA GLU A 95 0.89 -4.05 -9.61
C GLU A 95 0.01 -5.29 -9.36
N ASP A 96 0.19 -5.97 -8.23
CA ASP A 96 -0.62 -7.10 -7.79
C ASP A 96 -2.09 -6.69 -7.53
N LYS A 97 -2.30 -5.59 -6.79
CA LYS A 97 -3.62 -4.95 -6.65
C LYS A 97 -4.28 -4.67 -8.01
N ILE A 98 -3.56 -4.00 -8.93
CA ILE A 98 -4.05 -3.69 -10.28
C ILE A 98 -4.43 -4.96 -11.05
N PHE A 99 -3.70 -6.07 -10.86
CA PHE A 99 -3.98 -7.33 -11.52
C PHE A 99 -5.27 -7.98 -10.97
N SER A 100 -5.41 -8.09 -9.65
CA SER A 100 -6.63 -8.60 -9.02
C SER A 100 -7.88 -7.76 -9.33
N GLU A 101 -7.80 -6.43 -9.24
CA GLU A 101 -8.90 -5.53 -9.59
C GLU A 101 -9.34 -5.70 -11.06
N LYS A 102 -8.40 -5.89 -11.99
CA LYS A 102 -8.70 -6.17 -13.41
C LYS A 102 -9.36 -7.52 -13.65
N ASN A 103 -9.10 -8.49 -12.78
CA ASN A 103 -9.74 -9.80 -12.82
C ASN A 103 -11.12 -9.80 -12.12
N GLY A 104 -11.59 -8.63 -11.65
CA GLY A 104 -12.89 -8.47 -10.98
C GLY A 104 -12.89 -8.88 -9.51
N GLN A 105 -11.72 -9.14 -8.92
CA GLN A 105 -11.59 -9.48 -7.51
C GLN A 105 -11.58 -8.22 -6.65
N THR A 106 -12.11 -8.34 -5.43
CA THR A 106 -11.90 -7.33 -4.39
C THR A 106 -10.47 -7.43 -3.85
N TYR A 107 -9.84 -6.30 -3.55
CA TYR A 107 -8.46 -6.25 -3.05
C TYR A 107 -8.28 -5.06 -2.09
N VAL A 108 -8.46 -5.32 -0.79
CA VAL A 108 -8.27 -4.32 0.26
C VAL A 108 -6.97 -4.63 1.00
N VAL A 109 -6.09 -3.63 1.12
CA VAL A 109 -4.87 -3.73 1.93
C VAL A 109 -5.16 -3.06 3.27
N HIS A 110 -5.10 -3.83 4.36
CA HIS A 110 -5.39 -3.32 5.71
C HIS A 110 -4.12 -2.83 6.41
N ARG A 111 -3.03 -3.59 6.30
CA ARG A 111 -1.78 -3.34 7.02
C ARG A 111 -0.58 -3.66 6.12
N VAL A 112 0.47 -2.84 6.21
CA VAL A 112 1.69 -2.93 5.40
C VAL A 112 2.90 -2.77 6.32
N TYR A 113 3.70 -3.82 6.44
CA TYR A 113 5.06 -3.74 6.96
C TYR A 113 6.05 -3.55 5.82
N LYS A 114 7.04 -2.69 6.03
CA LYS A 114 8.05 -2.33 5.04
C LYS A 114 9.45 -2.29 5.65
N GLU A 115 10.41 -2.86 4.92
CA GLU A 115 11.84 -2.75 5.21
C GLU A 115 12.46 -1.44 4.69
N PRO A 116 13.65 -1.03 5.20
CA PRO A 116 14.16 0.31 4.97
C PRO A 116 14.81 0.36 3.59
N CYS A 117 14.37 1.30 2.74
CA CYS A 117 14.79 1.31 1.35
C CYS A 117 16.24 1.81 1.19
N ILE A 118 17.18 0.88 1.11
CA ILE A 118 18.63 1.14 0.92
C ILE A 118 18.90 1.85 -0.41
N LEU A 119 18.03 1.68 -1.41
CA LEU A 119 18.05 2.41 -2.68
C LEU A 119 17.48 3.82 -2.51
N GLY A 120 18.35 4.75 -2.11
CA GLY A 120 18.00 6.16 -1.91
C GLY A 120 17.46 6.85 -3.17
N GLY A 121 16.53 7.79 -2.99
CA GLY A 121 15.95 8.61 -4.06
C GLY A 121 14.60 8.14 -4.61
N HIS A 122 14.05 7.01 -4.14
CA HIS A 122 12.72 6.54 -4.55
C HIS A 122 11.65 6.80 -3.49
N ASN A 123 10.61 7.54 -3.89
CA ASN A 123 9.59 8.05 -2.97
C ASN A 123 8.45 7.04 -2.73
N CYS A 124 8.82 5.84 -2.28
CA CYS A 124 7.87 4.73 -2.10
C CYS A 124 6.95 4.92 -0.89
N LYS A 125 7.24 5.87 0.00
CA LYS A 125 6.32 6.28 1.09
C LYS A 125 5.08 6.98 0.51
N ASP A 126 5.29 7.91 -0.42
CA ASP A 126 4.22 8.59 -1.14
C ASP A 126 3.43 7.62 -2.04
N LEU A 127 4.07 6.59 -2.61
CA LEU A 127 3.37 5.52 -3.34
C LEU A 127 2.37 4.80 -2.43
N LEU A 128 2.80 4.38 -1.23
CA LEU A 128 1.91 3.73 -0.27
C LEU A 128 0.78 4.67 0.15
N ALA A 129 1.10 5.88 0.60
CA ALA A 129 0.10 6.88 1.03
C ALA A 129 -0.90 7.28 -0.07
N THR A 130 -0.51 7.23 -1.35
CA THR A 130 -1.40 7.58 -2.49
C THR A 130 -2.25 6.42 -2.97
N LYS A 131 -1.81 5.17 -2.78
CA LYS A 131 -2.43 3.96 -3.38
C LYS A 131 -3.11 3.03 -2.38
N PHE A 132 -2.73 3.17 -1.12
CA PHE A 132 -3.26 2.46 0.04
C PHE A 132 -3.44 3.46 1.20
N PRO A 133 -4.20 4.57 1.01
CA PRO A 133 -4.30 5.65 2.01
C PRO A 133 -4.88 5.16 3.35
N ASP A 134 -5.77 4.18 3.29
CA ASP A 134 -6.46 3.59 4.45
C ASP A 134 -5.67 2.45 5.12
N ALA A 135 -4.48 2.10 4.61
CA ALA A 135 -3.67 1.00 5.13
C ALA A 135 -2.72 1.46 6.25
N GLU A 136 -2.67 0.72 7.34
CA GLU A 136 -1.69 0.91 8.43
C GLU A 136 -0.27 0.66 7.90
N VAL A 137 0.64 1.65 7.94
CA VAL A 137 2.02 1.50 7.43
C VAL A 137 3.05 1.49 8.56
N THR A 138 3.68 0.35 8.76
CA THR A 138 4.84 0.15 9.65
C THR A 138 6.14 0.16 8.83
N ASP A 139 6.90 1.25 8.91
CA ASP A 139 8.30 1.32 8.42
C ASP A 139 9.27 0.76 9.49
N SER A 140 10.25 -0.04 9.08
CA SER A 140 11.42 -0.34 9.92
C SER A 140 12.35 0.87 10.04
N LYS A 141 12.85 1.13 11.26
CA LYS A 141 13.85 2.16 11.55
C LYS A 141 15.28 1.68 11.27
#